data_AF-A0A3D0NX02-F1
#
_entry.id   AF-A0A3D0NX02-F1
#
_cell.length_a   1.000
_cell.length_b   1.000
_cell.length_c   1.000
_cell.angle_alpha   90.00
_cell.angle_beta   90.00
_cell.angle_gamma   90.00
#
_symmetry.space_group_name_H-M   'P 1'
#
loop_
_entity.id
_entity.type
_entity.pdbx_description
1 polymer ?
#
loop_
_entity_poly.entity_id
_entity_poly.type
_entity_poly.pdbx_seq_one_letter_code
_entity_poly.pdbx_strand_id
1 'polypeptide(L)'
;MLNIKKQCKKFWIFSSLDVIFDFTGGEPDSQSTPRCISGRSGPRIHLDSRPSFPEIFARLTVKMSQVEVEKDQRRIQRYSLALPARVEVKVDEKFTWNEVTRIEDVSAFGAGFTLTRPVKRGRLLSLSAPLPRQLRCFDFLDPQYKVWGLVRRCIPLGHNPVAQKYGVGVAFIGKTPPQSYLENPSKLYEISTRDDGGLWMLIDAPSNPDENDLPGYLRRHTRFSIPESLLLEVLDENGDVVASEVTVTENISLGGAAVFTSFKAETGSFLRVTSDRHNITIIAIVRGRRLGPDGVVRLHIEFVDRMFPLEGIEAESAY
;
A
#
# COMPACT_ATOMS: atom_id res chain seq x y z
N MET A 1 -59.15 23.50 10.69
CA MET A 1 -58.25 22.36 11.00
C MET A 1 -57.25 22.86 12.04
N LEU A 2 -57.55 22.75 13.35
CA LEU A 2 -57.09 21.67 14.28
C LEU A 2 -55.59 21.35 14.13
N ASN A 3 -54.72 21.27 15.15
CA ASN A 3 -54.80 21.45 16.61
C ASN A 3 -53.34 21.39 17.16
N ILE A 4 -52.98 22.35 18.02
CA ILE A 4 -52.36 22.15 19.36
C ILE A 4 -51.09 21.30 19.58
N LYS A 5 -50.05 22.00 20.12
CA LYS A 5 -49.15 21.74 21.28
C LYS A 5 -48.49 20.36 21.52
N LYS A 6 -47.18 20.42 21.80
CA LYS A 6 -46.44 20.01 23.04
C LYS A 6 -44.93 20.26 22.74
N GLN A 7 -44.14 21.12 23.38
CA GLN A 7 -43.85 21.43 24.79
C GLN A 7 -43.31 20.24 25.60
N CYS A 8 -41.99 20.21 25.82
CA CYS A 8 -41.37 19.90 27.11
C CYS A 8 -40.04 20.66 27.25
N LYS A 9 -40.02 21.54 28.26
CA LYS A 9 -38.87 22.20 28.88
C LYS A 9 -38.44 21.38 30.10
N LYS A 10 -37.20 21.66 30.56
CA LYS A 10 -36.61 21.58 31.92
C LYS A 10 -35.54 20.50 32.06
N PHE A 11 -34.26 20.89 32.19
CA PHE A 11 -33.55 21.49 33.36
C PHE A 11 -33.07 20.42 34.34
N TRP A 12 -31.75 20.31 34.51
CA TRP A 12 -31.07 20.18 35.80
C TRP A 12 -29.69 20.87 35.69
N ILE A 13 -29.40 21.72 36.67
CA ILE A 13 -28.14 22.44 36.92
C ILE A 13 -27.53 21.86 38.23
N PHE A 14 -26.21 22.02 38.38
CA PHE A 14 -25.33 21.82 39.56
C PHE A 14 -24.93 20.35 39.82
N SER A 15 -23.67 20.01 40.11
CA SER A 15 -22.63 20.67 40.92
C SER A 15 -21.25 20.23 40.41
N SER A 16 -20.30 21.11 40.09
CA SER A 16 -19.21 21.61 40.96
C SER A 16 -18.66 20.57 41.95
N LEU A 17 -17.43 20.11 41.70
CA LEU A 17 -16.48 19.73 42.75
C LEU A 17 -15.06 19.80 42.18
N ASP A 18 -14.36 20.83 42.64
CA ASP A 18 -12.92 21.02 42.52
C ASP A 18 -12.19 19.86 43.21
N VAL A 19 -11.14 19.34 42.58
CA VAL A 19 -10.12 18.54 43.24
C VAL A 19 -8.81 19.31 43.12
N ILE A 20 -8.53 20.04 44.20
CA ILE A 20 -7.24 20.62 44.55
C ILE A 20 -6.43 19.49 45.19
N PHE A 21 -5.21 19.24 44.69
CA PHE A 21 -4.22 18.42 45.37
C PHE A 21 -3.07 19.34 45.77
N ASP A 22 -3.12 19.82 47.02
CA ASP A 22 -1.97 20.37 47.74
C ASP A 22 -1.23 19.20 48.39
N PHE A 23 0.08 19.13 48.18
CA PHE A 23 0.98 18.27 48.95
C PHE A 23 1.99 19.18 49.66
N THR A 24 1.79 19.33 50.96
CA THR A 24 2.70 20.04 51.87
C THR A 24 3.61 19.04 52.60
N GLY A 25 4.91 19.35 52.60
CA GLY A 25 5.81 19.30 53.76
C GLY A 25 6.19 17.95 54.38
N GLY A 26 7.49 17.64 54.39
CA GLY A 26 8.08 16.67 55.32
C GLY A 26 9.56 16.36 55.06
N GLU A 27 10.46 17.27 55.45
CA GLU A 27 11.84 16.95 55.84
C GLU A 27 11.87 16.73 57.37
N PRO A 28 12.80 15.92 57.93
CA PRO A 28 14.00 16.55 58.51
C PRO A 28 15.32 15.74 58.43
N ASP A 29 16.41 16.51 58.37
CA ASP A 29 17.73 16.38 59.01
C ASP A 29 18.53 15.06 58.98
N SER A 30 19.76 15.12 58.45
CA SER A 30 20.98 15.19 59.30
C SER A 30 22.30 15.08 58.52
N GLN A 31 23.09 16.16 58.61
CA GLN A 31 24.53 16.25 58.90
C GLN A 31 25.49 15.11 58.44
N SER A 32 26.41 15.44 57.53
CA SER A 32 27.86 15.27 57.78
C SER A 32 28.73 15.92 56.69
N THR A 33 29.53 16.90 57.12
CA THR A 33 30.84 17.27 56.53
C THR A 33 31.93 16.45 57.29
N PRO A 34 33.25 16.44 56.97
CA PRO A 34 34.02 17.39 56.14
C PRO A 34 35.15 16.79 55.26
N ARG A 35 35.71 17.61 54.35
CA ARG A 35 37.12 18.09 54.34
C ARG A 35 37.58 18.54 52.95
N CYS A 36 38.16 19.73 52.95
CA CYS A 36 38.87 20.39 51.86
C CYS A 36 40.21 19.71 51.54
N ILE A 37 40.61 19.65 50.27
CA ILE A 37 42.01 19.81 49.83
C ILE A 37 42.07 20.61 48.51
N SER A 38 43.04 21.53 48.52
CA SER A 38 43.52 22.54 47.59
C SER A 38 43.50 22.31 46.06
N GLY A 39 43.18 23.39 45.34
CA GLY A 39 44.18 24.11 44.53
C GLY A 39 44.24 23.83 43.03
N ARG A 40 43.82 24.80 42.21
CA ARG A 40 44.71 25.54 41.28
C ARG A 40 43.95 26.62 40.50
N SER A 41 44.69 27.69 40.25
CA SER A 41 44.40 28.98 39.66
C SER A 41 44.18 28.95 38.13
N GLY A 42 43.22 29.73 37.65
CA GLY A 42 43.03 30.14 36.24
C GLY A 42 42.04 31.32 36.17
N PRO A 43 42.20 32.29 35.24
CA PRO A 43 41.98 33.71 35.54
C PRO A 43 40.53 34.20 35.44
N ARG A 44 40.23 35.17 36.30
CA ARG A 44 39.07 36.07 36.31
C ARG A 44 38.91 36.78 34.97
N ILE A 45 37.69 36.77 34.44
CA ILE A 45 37.18 37.80 33.54
C ILE A 45 35.93 38.42 34.17
N HIS A 46 35.88 39.74 34.05
CA HIS A 46 35.02 40.71 34.71
C HIS A 46 33.51 40.38 34.62
N LEU A 47 32.81 40.50 35.75
CA LEU A 47 31.40 40.86 35.77
C LEU A 47 31.27 42.29 35.25
N ASP A 48 30.33 42.54 34.34
CA ASP A 48 29.33 43.60 34.49
C ASP A 48 28.24 43.50 33.42
N SER A 49 27.02 43.87 33.85
CA SER A 49 25.83 44.19 33.04
C SER A 49 24.86 43.05 32.71
N ARG A 50 23.92 42.80 33.63
CA ARG A 50 22.61 42.24 33.32
C ARG A 50 21.78 43.30 32.55
N PRO A 51 21.01 42.91 31.52
CA PRO A 51 19.74 43.56 31.26
C PRO A 51 18.58 42.60 31.50
N SER A 52 17.56 43.13 32.15
CA SER A 52 16.24 42.54 32.36
C SER A 52 15.52 42.24 31.04
N PHE A 53 14.73 41.16 31.02
CA PHE A 53 13.59 40.98 30.10
C PHE A 53 12.63 42.20 30.19
N PRO A 54 11.80 42.54 29.17
CA PRO A 54 11.63 41.91 27.84
C PRO A 54 11.57 42.92 26.68
N GLU A 55 12.27 42.70 25.57
CA GLU A 55 11.87 43.15 24.22
C GLU A 55 13.00 42.79 23.25
N ILE A 56 12.72 41.89 22.31
CA ILE A 56 13.22 41.79 20.92
C ILE A 56 12.72 40.43 20.43
N PHE A 57 11.43 40.45 20.09
CA PHE A 57 10.90 39.57 19.06
C PHE A 57 11.60 39.89 17.73
N ALA A 58 11.64 38.88 16.86
CA ALA A 58 11.97 38.96 15.44
C ALA A 58 13.46 39.06 15.06
N ARG A 59 14.17 37.92 15.10
CA ARG A 59 15.21 37.55 14.09
C ARG A 59 15.72 36.11 14.21
N LEU A 60 14.81 35.14 14.39
CA LEU A 60 15.10 33.75 14.02
C LEU A 60 14.30 33.40 12.77
N THR A 61 14.84 33.80 11.61
CA THR A 61 14.32 33.41 10.31
C THR A 61 14.66 31.95 10.09
N VAL A 62 13.81 31.06 10.60
CA VAL A 62 13.76 29.67 10.15
C VAL A 62 13.43 29.74 8.66
N LYS A 63 14.39 29.37 7.81
CA LYS A 63 14.15 29.14 6.38
C LYS A 63 13.19 27.96 6.26
N MET A 64 11.90 28.27 6.31
CA MET A 64 10.83 27.44 5.77
C MET A 64 11.11 27.31 4.27
N SER A 65 11.71 26.20 3.86
CA SER A 65 11.72 25.80 2.47
C SER A 65 10.27 25.64 2.03
N GLN A 66 9.83 26.53 1.14
CA GLN A 66 8.55 26.40 0.45
C GLN A 66 8.62 25.11 -0.38
N VAL A 67 8.10 24.03 0.18
CA VAL A 67 7.67 22.88 -0.60
C VAL A 67 6.34 23.32 -1.19
N GLU A 68 6.29 23.52 -2.51
CA GLU A 68 5.04 23.70 -3.23
C GLU A 68 4.11 22.55 -2.87
N VAL A 69 3.02 22.85 -2.15
CA VAL A 69 1.97 21.90 -1.85
C VAL A 69 1.22 21.66 -3.15
N GLU A 70 1.65 20.64 -3.88
CA GLU A 70 0.86 20.05 -4.94
C GLU A 70 -0.52 19.72 -4.33
N LYS A 71 -1.55 20.38 -4.85
CA LYS A 71 -2.90 20.40 -4.26
C LYS A 71 -3.42 18.96 -4.22
N ASP A 72 -3.45 18.36 -3.02
CA ASP A 72 -3.86 16.97 -2.83
C ASP A 72 -5.29 16.77 -3.35
N GLN A 73 -5.43 16.10 -4.51
CA GLN A 73 -6.73 15.86 -5.16
C GLN A 73 -7.61 14.85 -4.39
N ARG A 74 -7.19 14.44 -3.20
CA ARG A 74 -7.88 13.47 -2.37
C ARG A 74 -9.06 14.12 -1.65
N ARG A 75 -10.22 13.46 -1.77
CA ARG A 75 -11.46 13.87 -1.10
C ARG A 75 -11.43 13.66 0.43
N ILE A 76 -10.49 12.86 0.94
CA ILE A 76 -10.43 12.41 2.34
C ILE A 76 -9.01 12.62 2.87
N GLN A 77 -8.91 13.27 4.04
CA GLN A 77 -7.64 13.52 4.72
C GLN A 77 -6.99 12.21 5.17
N ARG A 78 -5.69 12.07 4.92
CA ARG A 78 -4.85 11.00 5.44
C ARG A 78 -3.87 11.56 6.46
N TYR A 79 -3.62 10.80 7.51
CA TYR A 79 -2.68 11.12 8.58
C TYR A 79 -1.46 10.23 8.41
N SER A 80 -0.26 10.82 8.37
CA SER A 80 0.97 10.03 8.39
C SER A 80 1.22 9.53 9.81
N LEU A 81 1.08 8.22 10.01
CA LEU A 81 1.20 7.58 11.32
C LEU A 81 1.97 6.27 11.15
N ALA A 82 3.18 6.23 11.71
CA ALA A 82 4.08 5.08 11.66
C ALA A 82 3.66 3.96 12.64
N LEU A 83 2.48 3.37 12.44
CA LEU A 83 1.92 2.31 13.29
C LEU A 83 2.39 0.93 12.82
N PRO A 84 2.80 0.02 13.73
CA PRO A 84 3.05 -1.36 13.34
C PRO A 84 1.74 -2.04 12.92
N ALA A 85 1.79 -2.82 11.85
CA ALA A 85 0.65 -3.55 11.34
C ALA A 85 1.04 -4.96 10.92
N ARG A 86 0.16 -5.92 11.18
CA ARG A 86 0.23 -7.26 10.58
C ARG A 86 -0.70 -7.30 9.39
N VAL A 87 -0.17 -7.67 8.25
CA VAL A 87 -0.89 -7.88 7.00
C VAL A 87 -0.92 -9.38 6.74
N GLU A 88 -2.11 -9.92 6.50
CA GLU A 88 -2.30 -11.30 6.07
C GLU A 88 -2.90 -11.29 4.67
N VAL A 89 -2.25 -12.03 3.76
CA VAL A 89 -2.65 -12.14 2.36
C VAL A 89 -2.81 -13.61 2.04
N LYS A 90 -4.02 -13.98 1.65
CA LYS A 90 -4.33 -15.30 1.10
C LYS A 90 -4.33 -15.20 -0.42
N VAL A 91 -3.39 -15.89 -1.07
CA VAL A 91 -3.25 -15.86 -2.53
C VAL A 91 -4.22 -16.86 -3.15
N ASP A 92 -4.30 -18.06 -2.60
CA ASP A 92 -5.22 -19.13 -3.00
C ASP A 92 -5.64 -19.96 -1.78
N GLU A 93 -6.24 -21.13 -1.97
CA GLU A 93 -6.64 -21.97 -0.84
C GLU A 93 -5.46 -22.53 -0.03
N LYS A 94 -4.30 -22.71 -0.67
CA LYS A 94 -3.14 -23.45 -0.12
C LYS A 94 -2.05 -22.53 0.41
N PHE A 95 -1.94 -21.33 -0.15
CA PHE A 95 -0.89 -20.37 0.10
C PHE A 95 -1.45 -19.09 0.72
N THR A 96 -1.13 -18.95 2.00
CA THR A 96 -1.31 -17.73 2.77
C THR A 96 0.05 -17.31 3.29
N TRP A 97 0.30 -16.01 3.29
CA TRP A 97 1.46 -15.45 3.97
C TRP A 97 1.03 -14.26 4.83
N ASN A 98 1.86 -13.97 5.82
CA ASN A 98 1.70 -12.78 6.63
C ASN A 98 3.02 -12.00 6.66
N GLU A 99 2.89 -10.69 6.84
CA GLU A 99 4.02 -9.79 6.95
C GLU A 99 3.73 -8.76 8.03
N VAL A 100 4.73 -8.47 8.86
CA VAL A 100 4.68 -7.36 9.81
C VAL A 100 5.34 -6.15 9.16
N THR A 101 4.57 -5.10 8.98
CA THR A 101 4.99 -3.86 8.33
C THR A 101 4.64 -2.64 9.19
N ARG A 102 4.90 -1.44 8.66
CA ARG A 102 4.46 -0.16 9.22
C ARG A 102 3.51 0.53 8.26
N ILE A 103 2.41 1.02 8.81
CA ILE A 103 1.53 1.96 8.13
C ILE A 103 2.29 3.27 7.94
N GLU A 104 2.23 3.84 6.74
CA GLU A 104 2.87 5.10 6.39
C GLU A 104 1.86 6.25 6.45
N ASP A 105 0.66 5.99 5.93
CA ASP A 105 -0.49 6.88 5.98
C ASP A 105 -1.78 6.12 6.25
N VAL A 106 -2.73 6.75 6.93
CA VAL A 106 -4.04 6.14 7.22
C VAL A 106 -5.16 7.16 7.29
N SER A 107 -6.35 6.70 6.95
CA SER A 107 -7.63 7.38 7.07
C SER A 107 -8.65 6.42 7.69
N ALA A 108 -9.85 6.92 8.00
CA ALA A 108 -10.95 6.06 8.43
C ALA A 108 -11.36 5.01 7.37
N PHE A 109 -10.95 5.18 6.11
CA PHE A 109 -11.45 4.38 4.98
C PHE A 109 -10.34 3.66 4.20
N GLY A 110 -9.11 3.69 4.66
CA GLY A 110 -7.99 3.07 3.97
C GLY A 110 -6.63 3.44 4.56
N ALA A 111 -5.61 2.71 4.14
CA ALA A 111 -4.24 2.88 4.60
C ALA A 111 -3.23 2.70 3.46
N GLY A 112 -2.07 3.32 3.59
CA GLY A 112 -0.87 3.11 2.81
C GLY A 112 0.22 2.48 3.67
N PHE A 113 0.92 1.48 3.13
CA PHE A 113 2.04 0.81 3.78
C PHE A 113 2.94 0.14 2.73
N THR A 114 4.07 -0.39 3.17
CA THR A 114 4.98 -1.13 2.28
C THR A 114 4.98 -2.62 2.56
N LEU A 115 5.16 -3.43 1.53
CA LEU A 115 5.33 -4.87 1.63
C LEU A 115 6.62 -5.31 0.94
N THR A 116 7.18 -6.41 1.38
CA THR A 116 8.31 -7.08 0.69
C THR A 116 7.84 -7.86 -0.53
N ARG A 117 6.59 -8.31 -0.52
CA ARG A 117 5.99 -9.07 -1.62
C ARG A 117 4.93 -8.23 -2.34
N PRO A 118 4.84 -8.30 -3.68
CA PRO A 118 3.80 -7.59 -4.43
C PRO A 118 2.43 -8.23 -4.17
N VAL A 119 1.37 -7.42 -4.24
CA VAL A 119 -0.02 -7.88 -4.14
C VAL A 119 -0.84 -7.31 -5.29
N LYS A 120 -1.61 -8.18 -5.95
CA LYS A 120 -2.43 -7.80 -7.10
C LYS A 120 -3.54 -6.82 -6.73
N ARG A 121 -3.76 -5.77 -7.54
CA ARG A 121 -4.92 -4.87 -7.39
C ARG A 121 -6.21 -5.68 -7.49
N GLY A 122 -7.17 -5.36 -6.64
CA GLY A 122 -8.46 -6.06 -6.56
C GLY A 122 -8.45 -7.25 -5.60
N ARG A 123 -7.29 -7.62 -5.02
CA ARG A 123 -7.24 -8.63 -3.96
C ARG A 123 -7.64 -8.07 -2.61
N LEU A 124 -8.13 -8.97 -1.75
CA LEU A 124 -8.43 -8.66 -0.36
C LEU A 124 -7.25 -9.09 0.54
N LEU A 125 -6.99 -8.26 1.54
CA LEU A 125 -6.07 -8.57 2.62
C LEU A 125 -6.72 -8.27 3.97
N SER A 126 -6.24 -8.94 5.01
CA SER A 126 -6.61 -8.66 6.40
C SER A 126 -5.51 -7.84 7.05
N LEU A 127 -5.88 -6.69 7.61
CA LEU A 127 -4.98 -5.76 8.28
C LEU A 127 -5.31 -5.74 9.78
N SER A 128 -4.29 -5.90 10.63
CA SER A 128 -4.41 -5.75 12.07
C SER A 128 -3.40 -4.72 12.57
N ALA A 129 -3.89 -3.64 13.18
CA ALA A 129 -3.04 -2.56 13.70
C ALA A 129 -3.68 -1.85 14.91
N PRO A 130 -2.90 -1.25 15.82
CA PRO A 130 -3.40 -0.46 16.94
C PRO A 130 -3.84 0.93 16.47
N LEU A 131 -4.92 1.00 15.68
CA LEU A 131 -5.41 2.26 15.12
C LEU A 131 -6.06 3.17 16.17
N PRO A 132 -5.86 4.49 16.13
CA PRO A 132 -6.58 5.44 16.99
C PRO A 132 -8.09 5.37 16.79
N ARG A 133 -8.87 5.59 17.86
CA ARG A 133 -10.33 5.47 17.86
C ARG A 133 -11.01 6.36 16.80
N GLN A 134 -10.44 7.52 16.51
CA GLN A 134 -10.95 8.49 15.52
C GLN A 134 -10.85 7.98 14.07
N LEU A 135 -9.98 7.00 13.82
CA LEU A 135 -9.75 6.41 12.49
C LEU A 135 -10.44 5.05 12.34
N ARG A 136 -11.24 4.64 13.33
CA ARG A 136 -11.99 3.39 13.29
C ARG A 136 -13.45 3.66 12.90
N CYS A 137 -14.03 2.71 12.17
CA CYS A 137 -15.47 2.70 11.91
C CYS A 137 -16.24 1.73 12.82
N PHE A 138 -15.53 0.83 13.50
CA PHE A 138 -16.08 -0.20 14.37
C PHE A 138 -15.03 -0.64 15.41
N ASP A 139 -15.40 -1.53 16.33
CA ASP A 139 -14.47 -2.12 17.32
C ASP A 139 -13.64 -1.06 18.05
N PHE A 140 -14.31 -0.02 18.53
CA PHE A 140 -13.68 1.17 19.13
C PHE A 140 -12.92 0.88 20.43
N LEU A 141 -13.22 -0.23 21.09
CA LEU A 141 -12.66 -0.62 22.38
C LEU A 141 -11.56 -1.67 22.25
N ASP A 142 -11.45 -2.34 21.11
CA ASP A 142 -10.48 -3.42 20.94
C ASP A 142 -9.04 -2.87 20.87
N PRO A 143 -8.03 -3.53 21.46
CA PRO A 143 -6.66 -3.03 21.42
C PRO A 143 -6.09 -3.07 19.98
N GLN A 144 -6.55 -4.00 19.15
CA GLN A 144 -6.12 -4.18 17.77
C GLN A 144 -7.33 -4.03 16.85
N TYR A 145 -7.27 -3.08 15.92
CA TYR A 145 -8.29 -2.93 14.89
C TYR A 145 -8.00 -3.94 13.77
N LYS A 146 -8.92 -4.87 13.54
CA LYS A 146 -8.86 -5.86 12.46
C LYS A 146 -9.84 -5.46 11.37
N VAL A 147 -9.34 -5.24 10.17
CA VAL A 147 -10.14 -4.76 9.05
C VAL A 147 -9.71 -5.42 7.76
N TRP A 148 -10.68 -5.77 6.92
CA TRP A 148 -10.42 -6.19 5.55
C TRP A 148 -10.22 -4.99 4.64
N GLY A 149 -9.23 -5.10 3.76
CA GLY A 149 -8.87 -4.06 2.81
C GLY A 149 -8.80 -4.60 1.39
N LEU A 150 -9.39 -3.85 0.45
CA LEU A 150 -9.20 -4.07 -0.98
C LEU A 150 -7.93 -3.36 -1.45
N VAL A 151 -7.05 -4.08 -2.12
CA VAL A 151 -5.85 -3.50 -2.74
C VAL A 151 -6.24 -2.63 -3.92
N ARG A 152 -5.98 -1.33 -3.81
CA ARG A 152 -6.27 -0.32 -4.84
C ARG A 152 -5.04 0.08 -5.63
N ARG A 153 -3.86 -0.04 -5.03
CA ARG A 153 -2.58 0.31 -5.63
C ARG A 153 -1.50 -0.61 -5.09
N CYS A 154 -0.62 -1.07 -5.96
CA CYS A 154 0.64 -1.73 -5.61
C CYS A 154 1.68 -1.22 -6.60
N ILE A 155 2.72 -0.55 -6.11
CA ILE A 155 3.80 0.00 -6.95
C ILE A 155 5.15 -0.44 -6.40
N PRO A 156 6.12 -0.84 -7.25
CA PRO A 156 7.48 -1.05 -6.79
C PRO A 156 8.08 0.26 -6.26
N LEU A 157 8.86 0.15 -5.19
CA LEU A 157 9.59 1.24 -4.55
C LEU A 157 11.08 0.92 -4.60
N GLY A 158 11.85 1.92 -5.04
CA GLY A 158 13.28 1.79 -5.24
C GLY A 158 13.66 1.18 -6.59
N HIS A 159 14.94 1.34 -6.94
CA HIS A 159 15.52 0.85 -8.19
C HIS A 159 16.39 -0.41 -7.98
N ASN A 160 16.54 -0.86 -6.72
CA ASN A 160 17.33 -2.03 -6.39
C ASN A 160 16.42 -3.28 -6.41
N PRO A 161 16.61 -4.21 -7.35
CA PRO A 161 15.77 -5.41 -7.46
C PRO A 161 15.89 -6.37 -6.28
N VAL A 162 17.02 -6.37 -5.55
CA VAL A 162 17.28 -7.29 -4.43
C VAL A 162 16.58 -6.85 -3.14
N ALA A 163 16.37 -5.54 -2.97
CA ALA A 163 15.69 -4.95 -1.81
C ALA A 163 14.35 -4.28 -2.20
N GLN A 164 13.75 -4.73 -3.30
CA GLN A 164 12.56 -4.12 -3.87
C GLN A 164 11.40 -4.23 -2.88
N LYS A 165 10.88 -3.08 -2.47
CA LYS A 165 9.65 -2.99 -1.66
C LYS A 165 8.50 -2.60 -2.56
N TYR A 166 7.28 -2.80 -2.09
CA TYR A 166 6.08 -2.42 -2.80
C TYR A 166 5.24 -1.49 -1.95
N GLY A 167 4.95 -0.29 -2.46
CA GLY A 167 4.00 0.64 -1.88
C GLY A 167 2.59 0.17 -2.18
N VAL A 168 1.86 -0.20 -1.13
CA VAL A 168 0.52 -0.78 -1.19
C VAL A 168 -0.48 0.19 -0.58
N GLY A 169 -1.55 0.48 -1.33
CA GLY A 169 -2.67 1.28 -0.86
C GLY A 169 -3.95 0.44 -0.82
N VAL A 170 -4.61 0.42 0.34
CA VAL A 170 -5.85 -0.33 0.55
C VAL A 170 -7.04 0.55 0.88
N ALA A 171 -8.22 0.09 0.50
CA ALA A 171 -9.51 0.65 0.85
C ALA A 171 -10.24 -0.29 1.83
N PHE A 172 -10.65 0.22 2.99
CA PHE A 172 -11.32 -0.59 4.02
C PHE A 172 -12.75 -0.94 3.64
N ILE A 173 -13.10 -2.22 3.77
CA ILE A 173 -14.39 -2.78 3.38
C ILE A 173 -15.24 -3.25 4.57
N GLY A 174 -14.64 -3.55 5.72
CA GLY A 174 -15.38 -4.08 6.87
C GLY A 174 -14.63 -5.09 7.73
N LYS A 175 -15.36 -5.72 8.64
CA LYS A 175 -14.88 -6.78 9.55
C LYS A 175 -14.74 -8.14 8.89
N THR A 176 -15.60 -8.39 7.90
CA THR A 176 -15.77 -9.71 7.29
C THR A 176 -15.53 -9.61 5.79
N PRO A 177 -14.86 -10.59 5.17
CA PRO A 177 -14.75 -10.65 3.72
C PRO A 177 -16.10 -11.06 3.10
N PRO A 178 -16.31 -10.80 1.81
CA PRO A 178 -17.49 -11.30 1.09
C PRO A 178 -17.48 -12.85 0.99
N GLN A 179 -18.66 -13.46 0.89
CA GLN A 179 -18.79 -14.93 0.80
C GLN A 179 -17.99 -15.52 -0.38
N SER A 180 -17.99 -14.83 -1.53
CA SER A 180 -17.25 -15.25 -2.72
C SER A 180 -15.73 -15.35 -2.51
N TYR A 181 -15.19 -14.67 -1.49
CA TYR A 181 -13.77 -14.76 -1.12
C TYR A 181 -13.48 -16.02 -0.31
N LEU A 182 -14.42 -16.44 0.53
CA LEU A 182 -14.31 -17.67 1.31
C LEU A 182 -14.32 -18.89 0.38
N GLU A 183 -15.12 -18.84 -0.68
CA GLU A 183 -15.16 -19.85 -1.75
C GLU A 183 -13.90 -19.82 -2.61
N ASN A 184 -13.43 -18.63 -2.99
CA ASN A 184 -12.23 -18.49 -3.81
C ASN A 184 -11.42 -17.24 -3.39
N PRO A 185 -10.36 -17.40 -2.57
CA PRO A 185 -9.50 -16.30 -2.15
C PRO A 185 -8.76 -15.61 -3.29
N SER A 186 -8.69 -16.28 -4.45
CA SER A 186 -8.07 -15.77 -5.66
C SER A 186 -8.93 -14.80 -6.46
N LYS A 187 -10.20 -14.64 -6.09
CA LYS A 187 -11.15 -13.75 -6.75
C LYS A 187 -10.72 -12.28 -6.63
N LEU A 188 -11.01 -11.52 -7.67
CA LEU A 188 -10.76 -10.08 -7.71
C LEU A 188 -12.06 -9.31 -7.48
N TYR A 189 -11.91 -8.13 -6.88
CA TYR A 189 -13.02 -7.26 -6.52
C TYR A 189 -12.78 -5.83 -7.00
N GLU A 190 -13.88 -5.11 -7.19
CA GLU A 190 -13.89 -3.67 -7.39
C GLU A 190 -14.78 -2.99 -6.35
N ILE A 191 -14.63 -1.68 -6.23
CA ILE A 191 -15.48 -0.89 -5.34
C ILE A 191 -16.69 -0.40 -6.15
N SER A 192 -17.89 -0.58 -5.62
CA SER A 192 -19.09 0.11 -6.14
C SER A 192 -19.11 1.59 -5.74
N THR A 193 -20.03 2.36 -6.32
CA THR A 193 -20.29 3.74 -5.87
C THR A 193 -20.64 3.77 -4.38
N ARG A 194 -20.15 4.81 -3.70
CA ARG A 194 -20.47 5.11 -2.30
C ARG A 194 -21.59 6.13 -2.28
N ASP A 195 -22.77 5.71 -1.83
CA ASP A 195 -23.94 6.59 -1.80
C ASP A 195 -24.12 7.22 -0.39
N ASP A 196 -23.47 6.67 0.65
CA ASP A 196 -23.80 6.94 2.06
C ASP A 196 -22.62 7.34 2.97
N GLY A 197 -21.40 7.48 2.44
CA GLY A 197 -20.21 7.84 3.24
C GLY A 197 -19.74 6.74 4.21
N GLY A 198 -20.27 5.52 4.10
CA GLY A 198 -19.84 4.35 4.88
C GLY A 198 -18.53 3.74 4.40
N LEU A 199 -18.25 2.50 4.82
CA LEU A 199 -17.10 1.73 4.30
C LEU A 199 -17.27 1.41 2.80
N TRP A 200 -16.20 0.98 2.14
CA TRP A 200 -16.27 0.69 0.70
C TRP A 200 -17.02 -0.63 0.45
N MET A 201 -18.05 -0.58 -0.39
CA MET A 201 -18.80 -1.75 -0.82
C MET A 201 -18.09 -2.44 -2.00
N LEU A 202 -18.15 -3.76 -2.04
CA LEU A 202 -17.48 -4.58 -3.04
C LEU A 202 -18.45 -5.16 -4.06
N ILE A 203 -17.99 -5.24 -5.30
CA ILE A 203 -18.56 -6.06 -6.36
C ILE A 203 -17.47 -6.99 -6.90
N ASP A 204 -17.90 -8.14 -7.42
CA ASP A 204 -16.98 -9.05 -8.11
C ASP A 204 -16.43 -8.35 -9.35
N ALA A 205 -15.11 -8.41 -9.54
CA ALA A 205 -14.46 -7.87 -10.71
C ALA A 205 -14.84 -8.71 -11.95
N PRO A 206 -15.23 -8.10 -13.08
CA PRO A 206 -15.36 -8.84 -14.35
C PRO A 206 -14.04 -9.52 -14.70
N SER A 207 -14.13 -10.74 -15.24
CA SER A 207 -12.98 -11.58 -15.58
C SER A 207 -12.09 -10.98 -16.67
N ASN A 208 -12.68 -10.19 -17.59
CA ASN A 208 -11.95 -9.55 -18.68
C ASN A 208 -12.33 -8.05 -18.79
N PRO A 209 -11.71 -7.19 -17.97
CA PRO A 209 -12.01 -5.77 -17.97
C PRO A 209 -11.23 -5.04 -19.05
N ASP A 210 -11.89 -4.14 -19.79
CA ASP A 210 -11.19 -3.20 -20.68
C ASP A 210 -10.53 -2.11 -19.83
N GLU A 211 -9.20 -2.20 -19.67
CA GLU A 211 -8.40 -1.30 -18.82
C GLU A 211 -7.29 -0.61 -19.61
N ASN A 212 -7.45 -0.51 -20.93
CA ASN A 212 -6.46 0.12 -21.80
C ASN A 212 -6.24 1.59 -21.42
N ASP A 213 -7.29 2.28 -20.98
CA ASP A 213 -7.25 3.69 -20.58
C ASP A 213 -6.58 3.92 -19.20
N LEU A 214 -6.39 2.87 -18.39
CA LEU A 214 -5.74 3.00 -17.09
C LEU A 214 -4.21 2.99 -17.22
N PRO A 215 -3.50 3.87 -16.48
CA PRO A 215 -2.05 3.75 -16.28
C PRO A 215 -1.68 2.32 -15.83
N GLY A 216 -0.54 1.79 -16.29
CA GLY A 216 -0.16 0.39 -16.08
C GLY A 216 -0.16 -0.06 -14.60
N TYR A 217 0.23 0.82 -13.68
CA TYR A 217 0.22 0.55 -12.23
C TYR A 217 -1.19 0.48 -11.60
N LEU A 218 -2.21 0.90 -12.35
CA LEU A 218 -3.62 0.80 -11.97
C LEU A 218 -4.31 -0.39 -12.64
N ARG A 219 -3.70 -1.07 -13.62
CA ARG A 219 -4.34 -2.23 -14.25
C ARG A 219 -4.42 -3.41 -13.27
N ARG A 220 -5.55 -4.12 -13.25
CA ARG A 220 -5.79 -5.35 -12.47
C ARG A 220 -4.76 -6.41 -12.81
N HIS A 221 -4.38 -6.53 -14.08
CA HIS A 221 -3.25 -7.35 -14.52
C HIS A 221 -1.96 -6.54 -14.41
N THR A 222 -1.45 -6.45 -13.17
CA THR A 222 -0.15 -5.85 -12.90
C THR A 222 0.90 -6.60 -13.72
N ARG A 223 1.64 -5.86 -14.54
CA ARG A 223 2.73 -6.38 -15.36
C ARG A 223 4.02 -6.26 -14.55
N PHE A 224 4.68 -7.38 -14.34
CA PHE A 224 5.96 -7.47 -13.68
C PHE A 224 7.06 -7.42 -14.73
N SER A 225 7.99 -6.48 -14.60
CA SER A 225 9.19 -6.40 -15.45
C SER A 225 10.23 -7.41 -14.97
N ILE A 226 9.88 -8.70 -15.04
CA ILE A 226 10.77 -9.79 -14.69
C ILE A 226 11.15 -10.51 -15.98
N PRO A 227 12.45 -10.70 -16.26
CA PRO A 227 12.88 -11.50 -17.39
C PRO A 227 12.54 -12.97 -17.12
N GLU A 228 11.61 -13.51 -17.90
CA GLU A 228 11.24 -14.93 -17.89
C GLU A 228 11.46 -15.49 -19.29
N SER A 229 12.13 -16.64 -19.36
CA SER A 229 12.42 -17.34 -20.62
C SER A 229 11.18 -18.11 -21.08
N LEU A 230 10.73 -17.83 -22.30
CA LEU A 230 9.56 -18.43 -22.91
C LEU A 230 9.92 -19.00 -24.29
N LEU A 231 9.43 -20.20 -24.58
CA LEU A 231 9.38 -20.72 -25.94
C LEU A 231 8.06 -20.28 -26.59
N LEU A 232 8.16 -19.55 -27.69
CA LEU A 232 7.03 -19.13 -28.51
C LEU A 232 6.97 -19.98 -29.76
N GLU A 233 5.81 -20.50 -30.10
CA GLU A 233 5.55 -21.26 -31.32
C GLU A 233 4.32 -20.71 -32.02
N VAL A 234 4.42 -20.33 -33.29
CA VAL A 234 3.22 -19.94 -34.07
C VAL A 234 2.46 -21.17 -34.48
N LEU A 235 1.16 -21.12 -34.28
CA LEU A 235 0.23 -22.14 -34.76
C LEU A 235 -0.42 -21.68 -36.06
N ASP A 236 -0.56 -22.59 -37.02
CA ASP A 236 -1.39 -22.38 -38.19
C ASP A 236 -2.88 -22.72 -37.92
N GLU A 237 -3.70 -22.66 -38.97
CA GLU A 237 -5.14 -22.98 -38.90
C GLU A 237 -5.42 -24.44 -38.51
N ASN A 238 -4.47 -25.35 -38.70
CA ASN A 238 -4.57 -26.76 -38.33
C ASN A 238 -4.02 -27.02 -36.91
N GLY A 239 -3.41 -26.02 -36.28
CA GLY A 239 -2.75 -26.14 -34.97
C GLY A 239 -1.32 -26.68 -35.06
N ASP A 240 -0.75 -26.77 -36.26
CA ASP A 240 0.63 -27.20 -36.47
C ASP A 240 1.60 -26.03 -36.23
N VAL A 241 2.80 -26.35 -35.76
CA VAL A 241 3.84 -25.34 -35.47
C VAL A 241 4.49 -24.90 -36.77
N VAL A 242 4.26 -23.64 -37.14
CA VAL A 242 4.87 -23.04 -38.34
C VAL A 242 6.32 -22.66 -38.06
N ALA A 243 6.59 -22.09 -36.89
CA ALA A 243 7.93 -21.75 -36.46
C ALA A 243 7.99 -21.46 -34.96
N SER A 244 9.20 -21.49 -34.40
CA SER A 244 9.45 -21.35 -32.98
C SER A 244 10.64 -20.42 -32.67
N GLU A 245 10.57 -19.74 -31.53
CA GLU A 245 11.65 -18.88 -31.00
C GLU A 245 11.67 -18.97 -29.48
N VAL A 246 12.87 -19.15 -28.90
CA VAL A 246 13.08 -18.97 -27.47
C VAL A 246 13.41 -17.51 -27.22
N THR A 247 12.68 -16.88 -26.31
CA THR A 247 12.85 -15.46 -25.99
C THR A 247 12.62 -15.16 -24.52
N VAL A 248 12.79 -13.90 -24.15
CA VAL A 248 12.63 -13.39 -22.79
C VAL A 248 11.53 -12.33 -22.76
N THR A 249 10.76 -12.30 -21.66
CA THR A 249 9.77 -11.25 -21.41
C THR A 249 10.41 -9.91 -21.05
N GLU A 250 9.94 -8.83 -21.67
CA GLU A 250 10.12 -7.46 -21.16
C GLU A 250 9.26 -7.27 -19.89
N ASN A 251 8.03 -7.80 -19.92
CA ASN A 251 7.16 -7.88 -18.77
C ASN A 251 6.15 -9.03 -18.91
N ILE A 252 5.67 -9.54 -17.78
CA ILE A 252 4.71 -10.62 -17.72
C ILE A 252 3.62 -10.34 -16.68
N SER A 253 2.42 -10.79 -16.95
CA SER A 253 1.27 -10.73 -16.04
C SER A 253 0.48 -12.02 -16.12
N LEU A 254 -0.50 -12.19 -15.23
CA LEU A 254 -1.39 -13.36 -15.28
C LEU A 254 -2.06 -13.57 -16.63
N GLY A 255 -2.44 -12.50 -17.33
CA GLY A 255 -3.23 -12.57 -18.57
C GLY A 255 -2.48 -12.23 -19.85
N GLY A 256 -1.17 -11.99 -19.78
CA GLY A 256 -0.39 -11.68 -20.97
C GLY A 256 1.02 -11.20 -20.66
N ALA A 257 1.82 -11.06 -21.71
CA ALA A 257 3.20 -10.63 -21.63
C ALA A 257 3.57 -9.68 -22.77
N ALA A 258 4.63 -8.92 -22.57
CA ALA A 258 5.41 -8.33 -23.64
C ALA A 258 6.71 -9.11 -23.74
N VAL A 259 6.99 -9.68 -24.91
CA VAL A 259 8.20 -10.48 -25.16
C VAL A 259 9.07 -9.77 -26.18
N PHE A 260 10.38 -9.81 -25.97
CA PHE A 260 11.31 -9.43 -27.02
C PHE A 260 11.20 -10.45 -28.14
N THR A 261 11.40 -10.04 -29.38
CA THR A 261 11.42 -11.02 -30.45
C THR A 261 12.13 -10.53 -31.69
N SER A 262 12.79 -11.44 -32.40
CA SER A 262 13.15 -11.28 -33.82
C SER A 262 12.11 -11.90 -34.73
N PHE A 263 11.19 -12.66 -34.15
CA PHE A 263 10.20 -13.47 -34.81
C PHE A 263 9.14 -12.65 -35.52
N LYS A 264 8.74 -13.09 -36.72
CA LYS A 264 7.66 -12.46 -37.49
C LYS A 264 6.34 -13.16 -37.18
N ALA A 265 5.62 -12.65 -36.19
CA ALA A 265 4.23 -12.99 -35.93
C ALA A 265 3.32 -11.78 -36.23
N GLU A 266 2.18 -12.03 -36.88
CA GLU A 266 1.19 -11.00 -37.18
C GLU A 266 0.21 -10.82 -36.01
N THR A 267 -0.40 -9.64 -35.92
CA THR A 267 -1.47 -9.39 -34.95
C THR A 267 -2.66 -10.30 -35.26
N GLY A 268 -3.18 -10.99 -34.25
CA GLY A 268 -4.25 -11.98 -34.40
C GLY A 268 -3.77 -13.42 -34.56
N SER A 269 -2.47 -13.66 -34.80
CA SER A 269 -1.93 -15.01 -34.83
C SER A 269 -2.00 -15.68 -33.45
N PHE A 270 -2.26 -16.99 -33.45
CA PHE A 270 -2.20 -17.81 -32.25
C PHE A 270 -0.77 -18.30 -32.02
N LEU A 271 -0.36 -18.24 -30.76
CA LEU A 271 0.92 -18.71 -30.28
C LEU A 271 0.70 -19.79 -29.23
N ARG A 272 1.54 -20.81 -29.24
CA ARG A 272 1.78 -21.66 -28.08
C ARG A 272 2.99 -21.12 -27.33
N VAL A 273 2.77 -20.82 -26.05
CA VAL A 273 3.76 -20.22 -25.15
C VAL A 273 4.08 -21.25 -24.09
N THR A 274 5.34 -21.67 -24.02
CA THR A 274 5.81 -22.65 -23.04
C THR A 274 6.83 -22.00 -22.12
N SER A 275 6.64 -22.15 -20.81
CA SER A 275 7.66 -21.86 -19.80
C SER A 275 8.13 -23.17 -19.21
N ASP A 276 9.41 -23.50 -19.44
CA ASP A 276 10.04 -24.71 -18.89
C ASP A 276 10.14 -24.63 -17.37
N ARG A 277 10.46 -23.44 -16.83
CA ARG A 277 10.57 -23.19 -15.39
C ARG A 277 9.29 -23.56 -14.64
N HIS A 278 8.14 -23.18 -15.21
CA HIS A 278 6.84 -23.43 -14.60
C HIS A 278 6.16 -24.70 -15.13
N ASN A 279 6.81 -25.43 -16.03
CA ASN A 279 6.28 -26.61 -16.71
C ASN A 279 4.84 -26.37 -17.21
N ILE A 280 4.63 -25.24 -17.88
CA ILE A 280 3.31 -24.82 -18.37
C ILE A 280 3.37 -24.46 -19.84
N THR A 281 2.32 -24.86 -20.56
CA THR A 281 2.05 -24.47 -21.93
C THR A 281 0.70 -23.76 -21.98
N ILE A 282 0.67 -22.62 -22.67
CA ILE A 282 -0.45 -21.67 -22.73
C ILE A 282 -0.67 -21.26 -24.19
N ILE A 283 -1.91 -21.20 -24.63
CA ILE A 283 -2.29 -20.60 -25.91
C ILE A 283 -2.48 -19.09 -25.71
N ALA A 284 -1.79 -18.32 -26.55
CA ALA A 284 -1.84 -16.86 -26.56
C ALA A 284 -2.24 -16.32 -27.93
N ILE A 285 -2.75 -15.10 -27.96
CA ILE A 285 -2.99 -14.34 -29.20
C ILE A 285 -2.07 -13.13 -29.23
N VAL A 286 -1.48 -12.86 -30.39
CA VAL A 286 -0.76 -11.61 -30.62
C VAL A 286 -1.73 -10.45 -30.68
N ARG A 287 -1.63 -9.51 -29.74
CA ARG A 287 -2.45 -8.29 -29.69
C ARG A 287 -1.80 -7.09 -30.34
N GLY A 288 -0.48 -7.09 -30.44
CA GLY A 288 0.20 -6.01 -31.11
C GLY A 288 1.69 -6.19 -31.15
N ARG A 289 2.33 -5.35 -31.95
CA ARG A 289 3.76 -5.35 -32.19
C ARG A 289 4.27 -3.92 -32.08
N ARG A 290 5.34 -3.71 -31.31
CA ARG A 290 5.95 -2.39 -31.12
C ARG A 290 7.45 -2.49 -31.31
N LEU A 291 8.03 -1.57 -32.09
CA LEU A 291 9.49 -1.41 -32.15
C LEU A 291 9.93 -0.57 -30.96
N GLY A 292 10.86 -1.06 -30.15
CA GLY A 292 11.42 -0.24 -29.07
C GLY A 292 12.53 0.69 -29.52
N PRO A 293 12.98 1.56 -28.60
CA PRO A 293 14.07 2.49 -28.86
C PRO A 293 15.42 1.79 -29.11
N ASP A 294 15.54 0.53 -28.68
CA ASP A 294 16.68 -0.37 -28.90
C ASP A 294 16.66 -1.05 -30.29
N GLY A 295 15.63 -0.80 -31.10
CA GLY A 295 15.46 -1.46 -32.40
C GLY A 295 14.97 -2.91 -32.29
N VAL A 296 14.68 -3.40 -31.09
CA VAL A 296 14.16 -4.75 -30.86
C VAL A 296 12.62 -4.71 -30.83
N VAL A 297 12.00 -5.68 -31.48
CA VAL A 297 10.54 -5.79 -31.52
C VAL A 297 10.04 -6.34 -30.18
N ARG A 298 8.98 -5.73 -29.67
CA ARG A 298 8.18 -6.21 -28.54
C ARG A 298 6.85 -6.72 -29.06
N LEU A 299 6.61 -8.01 -28.86
CA LEU A 299 5.35 -8.64 -29.17
C LEU A 299 4.47 -8.62 -27.92
N HIS A 300 3.29 -8.05 -28.03
CA HIS A 300 2.30 -8.04 -26.96
C HIS A 300 1.37 -9.23 -27.15
N ILE A 301 1.41 -10.15 -26.20
CA ILE A 301 0.64 -11.40 -26.24
C ILE A 301 -0.35 -11.43 -25.09
N GLU A 302 -1.54 -11.94 -25.35
CA GLU A 302 -2.59 -12.17 -24.36
C GLU A 302 -2.83 -13.66 -24.22
N PHE A 303 -2.83 -14.17 -22.99
CA PHE A 303 -3.08 -15.57 -22.71
C PHE A 303 -4.59 -15.85 -22.74
N VAL A 304 -5.00 -16.87 -23.49
CA VAL A 304 -6.40 -17.12 -23.83
C VAL A 304 -6.97 -18.32 -23.08
N ASP A 305 -6.20 -19.40 -23.00
CA ASP A 305 -6.66 -20.65 -22.40
C ASP A 305 -6.38 -20.72 -20.90
N ARG A 306 -5.21 -20.24 -20.46
CA ARG A 306 -4.73 -20.34 -19.08
C ARG A 306 -4.01 -19.07 -18.66
N MET A 307 -4.02 -18.82 -17.35
CA MET A 307 -3.28 -17.71 -16.76
C MET A 307 -1.83 -18.15 -16.47
N PHE A 308 -0.88 -17.22 -16.57
CA PHE A 308 0.53 -17.51 -16.28
C PHE A 308 0.79 -17.58 -14.76
N PRO A 309 1.42 -18.64 -14.24
CA PRO A 309 1.74 -18.76 -12.83
C PRO A 309 2.85 -17.77 -12.46
N LEU A 310 2.55 -16.83 -11.57
CA LEU A 310 3.54 -15.84 -11.10
C LEU A 310 4.33 -16.33 -9.87
N GLU A 311 4.04 -17.53 -9.38
CA GLU A 311 4.69 -18.11 -8.20
C GLU A 311 6.09 -18.62 -8.56
N GLY A 312 7.10 -18.24 -7.77
CA GLY A 312 8.47 -18.71 -7.97
C GLY A 312 9.29 -17.93 -9.00
N ILE A 313 8.73 -16.89 -9.64
CA ILE A 313 9.48 -15.92 -10.44
C ILE A 313 10.16 -14.91 -9.50
N GLU A 314 11.15 -15.35 -8.74
CA GLU A 314 12.03 -14.43 -8.02
C GLU A 314 13.00 -13.82 -9.04
N ALA A 315 13.25 -12.50 -8.93
CA ALA A 315 14.29 -11.84 -9.68
C ALA A 315 15.64 -12.36 -9.18
N GLU A 316 16.07 -13.51 -9.73
CA GLU A 316 17.44 -13.97 -9.53
C GLU A 316 18.36 -12.86 -10.03
N SER A 317 19.13 -12.35 -9.08
CA SER A 317 20.05 -11.26 -9.26
C SER A 317 21.12 -11.73 -10.24
N ALA A 318 21.06 -11.25 -11.49
CA ALA A 318 22.19 -11.38 -12.40
C ALA A 318 23.35 -10.60 -11.78
N TYR A 319 24.42 -11.33 -11.46
CA TYR A 319 25.70 -10.83 -10.98
C TYR A 319 26.35 -9.86 -11.96
#